data_AF-A0A7X7S5F2-F1
#
_entry.id   AF-A0A7X7S5F2-F1
#
_cell.length_a   1.000
_cell.length_b   1.000
_cell.length_c   1.000
_cell.angle_alpha   90.00
_cell.angle_beta   90.00
_cell.angle_gamma   90.00
#
_symmetry.space_group_name_H-M   'P 1'
#
loop_
_entity.id
_entity.type
_entity.pdbx_description
1 polymer ?
#
loop_
_entity_poly.entity_id
_entity_poly.type
_entity_poly.pdbx_seq_one_letter_code
_entity_poly.pdbx_strand_id
1 'polypeptide(L)'
;ATALVVVLQLRFMQVAGEAETLGAASNHAALNIANALGAWLGGLVIAAGWGYQAASWVGVALSLGGLAFLGASLLVHRGTARAG
;
A
#
# COMPACT_ATOMS: atom_id res chain seq x y z
N ALA A 1 12.62 0.16 2.52
CA ALA A 1 11.25 0.47 2.05
C ALA A 1 11.12 0.33 0.52
N THR A 2 12.06 0.86 -0.27
CA THR A 2 12.02 0.85 -1.76
C THR A 2 12.07 -0.53 -2.41
N ALA A 3 12.59 -1.54 -1.71
CA ALA A 3 12.67 -2.91 -2.24
C ALA A 3 11.28 -3.49 -2.60
N LEU A 4 10.23 -3.19 -1.82
CA LEU A 4 8.88 -3.68 -2.10
C LEU A 4 8.31 -3.11 -3.40
N VAL A 5 8.59 -1.84 -3.69
CA VAL A 5 8.16 -1.17 -4.93
C VAL A 5 8.72 -1.90 -6.15
N VAL A 6 10.02 -2.19 -6.12
CA VAL A 6 10.72 -2.89 -7.20
C VAL A 6 10.28 -4.35 -7.30
N VAL A 7 10.11 -5.04 -6.17
CA VAL A 7 9.65 -6.44 -6.16
C VAL A 7 8.23 -6.59 -6.72
N LEU A 8 7.30 -5.70 -6.35
CA LEU A 8 5.94 -5.72 -6.90
C LEU A 8 5.94 -5.42 -8.40
N GLN A 9 6.75 -4.46 -8.83
CA GLN A 9 6.95 -4.14 -10.23
C GLN A 9 7.41 -5.38 -11.01
N LEU A 10 8.50 -6.02 -10.59
CA LEU A 10 9.03 -7.25 -11.19
C LEU A 10 7.99 -8.38 -11.19
N ARG A 11 7.21 -8.52 -10.11
CA ARG A 11 6.18 -9.57 -10.01
C ARG A 11 5.07 -9.38 -11.04
N PHE A 12 4.63 -8.14 -11.31
CA PHE A 12 3.66 -7.89 -12.39
C PHE A 12 4.24 -8.21 -13.76
N MET A 13 5.50 -7.86 -14.01
CA MET A 13 6.18 -8.22 -15.26
C MET A 13 6.25 -9.74 -15.46
N GLN A 14 6.37 -10.52 -14.38
CA GLN A 14 6.41 -11.99 -14.48
C GLN A 14 5.03 -12.66 -14.53
N VAL A 15 3.95 -12.01 -14.11
CA VAL A 15 2.62 -12.63 -13.94
C VAL A 15 1.57 -12.12 -14.94
N ALA A 16 1.73 -10.93 -15.52
CA ALA A 16 0.65 -10.25 -16.23
C ALA A 16 0.57 -10.48 -17.75
N GLY A 17 1.56 -11.12 -18.38
CA GLY A 17 1.58 -11.31 -19.84
C GLY A 17 1.39 -9.97 -20.59
N GLU A 18 0.37 -9.86 -21.45
CA GLU A 18 0.06 -8.62 -22.20
C GLU A 18 -0.37 -7.42 -21.31
N ALA A 19 -0.74 -7.63 -20.05
CA ALA A 19 -1.21 -6.59 -19.14
C ALA A 19 -0.12 -5.98 -18.23
N GLU A 20 1.15 -6.27 -18.50
CA GLU A 20 2.31 -5.78 -17.74
C GLU A 20 2.32 -4.26 -17.57
N THR A 21 2.04 -3.51 -18.64
CA THR A 21 2.00 -2.04 -18.62
C THR A 21 0.92 -1.51 -17.69
N LEU A 22 -0.23 -2.19 -17.60
CA LEU A 22 -1.32 -1.84 -16.70
C LEU A 22 -0.94 -2.10 -15.23
N GLY A 23 -0.28 -3.23 -14.96
CA GLY A 23 0.24 -3.57 -13.63
C GLY A 23 1.31 -2.58 -13.14
N ALA A 24 2.24 -2.23 -14.02
CA ALA A 24 3.27 -1.21 -13.78
C ALA A 24 2.67 0.16 -13.46
N ALA A 25 1.74 0.64 -14.31
CA ALA A 25 1.06 1.92 -14.13
C ALA A 25 0.26 1.95 -12.82
N SER A 26 -0.42 0.85 -12.48
CA SER A 26 -1.17 0.73 -11.23
C SER A 26 -0.27 0.79 -9.99
N ASN A 27 0.90 0.14 -10.02
CA ASN A 27 1.85 0.19 -8.91
C ASN A 27 2.37 1.61 -8.66
N HIS A 28 2.74 2.33 -9.72
CA HIS A 28 3.14 3.73 -9.63
C HIS A 28 2.00 4.65 -9.13
N ALA A 29 0.78 4.47 -9.65
CA ALA A 29 -0.37 5.26 -9.23
C ALA A 29 -0.69 5.04 -7.73
N ALA A 30 -0.64 3.80 -7.26
CA ALA A 30 -0.87 3.47 -5.85
C ALA A 30 0.15 4.15 -4.93
N LEU A 31 1.43 4.22 -5.33
CA LEU A 31 2.46 4.92 -4.55
C LEU A 31 2.24 6.44 -4.52
N ASN A 32 1.85 7.05 -5.64
CA ASN A 32 1.52 8.47 -5.67
C ASN A 32 0.34 8.79 -4.74
N ILE A 33 -0.70 7.95 -4.75
CA ILE A 33 -1.84 8.08 -3.84
C ILE A 33 -1.39 7.95 -2.38
N ALA A 34 -0.53 6.98 -2.07
CA ALA A 34 -0.02 6.79 -0.71
C ALA A 34 0.77 8.02 -0.23
N ASN A 35 1.63 8.59 -1.08
CA ASN A 35 2.39 9.80 -0.75
C ASN A 35 1.48 11.01 -0.52
N ALA A 36 0.48 11.19 -1.38
CA ALA A 36 -0.48 12.28 -1.26
C ALA A 36 -1.34 12.14 0.01
N LEU A 37 -1.85 10.94 0.31
CA LEU A 37 -2.61 10.66 1.51
C LEU A 37 -1.79 10.88 2.78
N GLY A 38 -0.55 10.40 2.80
CA GLY A 38 0.36 10.59 3.94
C GLY A 38 0.63 12.07 4.22
N ALA A 39 0.93 12.84 3.18
CA ALA A 39 1.15 14.29 3.30
C ALA A 39 -0.12 15.03 3.74
N TRP A 40 -1.28 14.68 3.16
CA TRP A 40 -2.56 15.31 3.51
C TRP A 40 -2.96 15.02 4.96
N LEU A 41 -2.93 13.76 5.39
CA LEU A 41 -3.28 13.38 6.76
C LEU A 41 -2.28 13.92 7.78
N GLY A 42 -0.97 13.86 7.45
CA GLY A 42 0.08 14.43 8.30
C GLY A 42 -0.08 15.94 8.45
N GLY A 43 -0.38 16.65 7.36
CA GLY A 43 -0.69 18.08 7.39
C GLY A 43 -1.95 18.39 8.19
N LEU A 44 -2.99 17.56 8.09
CA LEU A 44 -4.26 17.74 8.81
C LEU A 44 -4.06 17.65 10.33
N VAL A 45 -3.33 16.65 10.82
CA VAL A 45 -3.09 16.52 12.27
C VAL A 45 -2.17 17.61 12.83
N ILE A 46 -1.22 18.08 12.03
CA ILE A 46 -0.38 19.23 12.39
C ILE A 46 -1.23 20.51 12.43
N ALA A 47 -2.06 20.74 11.41
CA ALA A 47 -2.96 21.89 11.34
C ALA A 47 -4.01 21.89 12.47
N ALA A 48 -4.42 20.70 12.94
CA ALA A 48 -5.29 20.54 14.10
C ALA A 48 -4.60 20.83 15.45
N GLY A 49 -3.30 21.17 15.45
CA GLY A 49 -2.55 21.56 16.65
C GLY A 49 -2.04 20.40 17.49
N TRP A 50 -2.11 19.16 17.00
CA TRP A 50 -1.69 17.96 17.77
C TRP A 50 -0.16 17.75 17.82
N GLY A 51 0.59 18.65 17.18
CA GLY A 51 2.05 18.63 17.15
C GLY A 51 2.64 17.65 16.13
N TYR A 52 3.95 17.74 15.93
CA TYR A 52 4.65 16.97 14.90
C TYR A 52 4.66 15.45 15.16
N GLN A 53 4.59 15.02 16.42
CA GLN A 53 4.58 13.60 16.78
C GLN A 53 3.27 12.90 16.39
N ALA A 54 2.16 13.64 16.28
CA ALA A 54 0.87 13.08 15.86
C ALA A 54 0.93 12.51 14.44
N ALA A 55 1.70 13.11 13.54
CA ALA A 55 1.89 12.59 12.18
C ALA A 55 2.56 11.20 12.18
N SER A 56 3.48 10.94 13.12
CA SER A 56 4.08 9.61 13.28
C SER A 56 3.05 8.56 13.71
N TRP A 57 2.15 8.92 14.63
CA TRP A 57 1.06 8.02 15.05
C TRP A 57 0.07 7.71 13.94
N VAL A 58 -0.26 8.70 13.09
CA VAL A 58 -1.06 8.47 11.88
C VAL A 58 -0.36 7.45 10.97
N GLY A 59 0.95 7.58 10.76
CA GLY A 59 1.73 6.62 9.99
C GLY A 59 1.68 5.19 10.56
N VAL A 60 1.74 5.04 11.89
CA VAL A 60 1.57 3.74 12.56
C VAL A 60 0.18 3.17 12.29
N ALA A 61 -0.87 3.97 12.47
CA ALA A 61 -2.25 3.52 12.25
C ALA A 61 -2.48 3.07 10.80
N LEU A 62 -1.99 3.85 9.82
CA LEU A 62 -2.06 3.49 8.40
C LEU A 62 -1.30 2.21 8.09
N SER A 63 -0.11 2.01 8.68
CA SER A 63 0.70 0.81 8.49
C SER A 63 0.00 -0.44 9.03
N LEU A 64 -0.61 -0.34 10.22
CA LEU A 64 -1.40 -1.42 10.81
C LEU A 64 -2.63 -1.74 9.95
N GLY A 65 -3.32 -0.72 9.43
CA GLY A 65 -4.43 -0.90 8.49
C GLY A 65 -4.01 -1.63 7.21
N GLY A 66 -2.88 -1.24 6.61
CA GLY A 66 -2.31 -1.91 5.44
C GLY A 66 -1.93 -3.37 5.72
N LEU A 67 -1.37 -3.65 6.91
CA LEU A 67 -1.03 -5.02 7.31
C LEU A 67 -2.27 -5.89 7.52
N ALA A 68 -3.33 -5.34 8.12
CA ALA A 68 -4.61 -6.04 8.27
C ALA A 68 -5.24 -6.37 6.91
N PHE A 69 -5.22 -5.41 5.97
CA PHE A 69 -5.70 -5.64 4.60
C PHE A 69 -4.88 -6.73 3.89
N LEU A 70 -3.56 -6.69 3.99
CA LEU A 70 -2.69 -7.73 3.45
C LEU A 70 -3.01 -9.10 4.07
N GLY A 71 -3.15 -9.16 5.40
CA GLY A 71 -3.53 -10.37 6.11
C GLY A 71 -4.85 -10.95 5.62
N ALA A 72 -5.89 -10.11 5.48
CA ALA A 72 -7.18 -10.52 4.93
C ALA A 72 -7.07 -11.06 3.49
N SER A 73 -6.31 -10.37 2.63
CA SER A 73 -6.05 -10.82 1.25
C SER A 73 -5.39 -12.20 1.21
N LEU A 74 -4.39 -12.43 2.06
CA LEU A 74 -3.73 -13.74 2.18
C LEU A 74 -4.69 -14.82 2.69
N LEU A 75 -5.56 -14.51 3.66
CA LEU A 75 -6.55 -15.46 4.17
C LEU A 75 -7.56 -15.87 3.10
N VAL A 76 -8.05 -14.90 2.32
CA VAL A 76 -8.97 -15.15 1.19
C VAL A 76 -8.30 -16.04 0.15
N HIS A 77 -7.06 -15.72 -0.25
CA HIS A 77 -6.33 -16.49 -1.25
C HIS A 77 -6.03 -17.94 -0.82
N ARG A 78 -5.90 -18.19 0.50
CA ARG A 78 -5.71 -19.55 1.04
C ARG A 78 -6.99 -20.37 1.05
N GLY A 79 -8.16 -19.74 1.08
CA GLY A 79 -9.46 -20.43 1.00
C GLY A 79 -9.74 -20.98 -0.39
N THR A 80 -9.42 -20.21 -1.44
CA THR A 80 -9.60 -20.60 -2.84
C THR A 80 -8.70 -21.77 -3.25
N ALA A 81 -7.46 -21.84 -2.74
CA ALA A 81 -6.52 -22.92 -3.03
C ALA A 81 -6.86 -24.26 -2.35
N ARG A 82 -7.79 -24.28 -1.38
CA ARG A 82 -8.27 -25.52 -0.72
C ARG A 82 -9.57 -26.06 -1.32
N ALA A 83 -10.23 -25.28 -2.18
CA ALA A 83 -11.53 -25.61 -2.76
C ALA A 83 -11.46 -26.10 -4.21
N GLY A 84 -10.27 -26.15 -4.81
CA GLY A 84 -9.98 -26.77 -6.11
C GLY A 84 -9.00 -27.91 -5.94
#